data_AF-A0A4Y9JM49-F1
#
_entry.id   AF-A0A4Y9JM49-F1
#
_cell.length_a   1.000
_cell.length_b   1.000
_cell.length_c   1.000
_cell.angle_alpha   90.00
_cell.angle_beta   90.00
_cell.angle_gamma   90.00
#
_symmetry.space_group_name_H-M   'P 1'
#
loop_
_entity.id
_entity.type
_entity.pdbx_description
1 polymer ?
#
loop_
_entity_poly.entity_id
_entity_poly.type
_entity_poly.pdbx_seq_one_letter_code
_entity_poly.pdbx_strand_id
1 'polypeptide(L)' 'MEHCTTEPQTLTDIIGKLTELEMVGYIMYSPKLKKRILLTNEMYNELDKEELDLHQSRYQAVMQATELVKEFLSEEGVK' A
#
# COMPACT_ATOMS: atom_id res chain seq x y z
N MET A 1 7.66 -23.99 19.20
CA MET A 1 8.01 -22.57 18.96
C MET A 1 9.52 -22.51 19.06
N GLU A 2 10.22 -22.47 17.93
CA GLU A 2 11.68 -22.50 17.92
C GLU A 2 12.22 -21.07 17.96
N HIS A 3 13.15 -20.85 18.88
CA HIS A 3 13.73 -19.55 19.17
C HIS A 3 14.61 -19.10 18.01
N CYS A 4 14.23 -17.99 17.38
CA CYS A 4 15.02 -17.31 16.37
C CYS A 4 16.26 -16.73 17.06
N THR A 5 17.44 -17.29 16.78
CA THR A 5 18.71 -16.78 17.26
C THR A 5 18.98 -15.41 16.62
N THR A 6 19.11 -14.38 17.44
CA THR A 6 19.46 -13.01 17.02
C THR A 6 20.96 -12.90 16.79
N GLU A 7 21.47 -13.56 15.76
CA GLU A 7 22.78 -13.21 15.22
C GLU A 7 22.63 -11.98 14.32
N PRO A 8 23.51 -10.96 14.44
CA PRO A 8 23.51 -9.84 13.50
C PRO A 8 23.85 -10.40 12.12
N GLN A 9 22.88 -10.36 11.20
CA GLN A 9 23.08 -10.65 9.79
C GLN A 9 24.00 -9.56 9.21
N THR A 10 25.31 -9.75 9.35
CA THR A 10 26.27 -8.90 8.66
C THR A 10 26.14 -9.17 7.17
N LEU A 11 25.91 -8.11 6.37
CA LEU A 11 25.90 -8.13 4.90
C LEU A 11 27.32 -8.40 4.37
N THR A 12 27.87 -9.58 4.66
CA THR A 12 29.23 -9.98 4.28
C THR A 12 29.37 -10.31 2.79
N ASP A 13 28.25 -10.42 2.07
CA ASP A 13 28.22 -10.84 0.66
C ASP A 13 28.02 -9.66 -0.32
N ILE A 14 27.97 -8.41 0.17
CA ILE A 14 27.91 -7.23 -0.71
C ILE A 14 29.35 -6.84 -1.09
N ILE A 15 29.74 -7.18 -2.32
CA ILE A 15 30.96 -6.65 -2.95
C ILE A 15 30.60 -5.33 -3.65
N GLY A 16 31.07 -4.20 -3.13
CA GLY A 16 30.83 -2.86 -3.69
C GLY A 16 30.50 -1.82 -2.62
N LYS A 17 30.48 -0.53 -2.98
CA LYS A 17 30.04 0.54 -2.05
C LYS A 17 28.53 0.71 -2.14
N LEU A 18 27.86 0.97 -1.02
CA LEU A 18 26.42 1.30 -1.01
C LEU A 18 26.09 2.50 -1.93
N THR A 19 27.03 3.42 -2.11
CA THR A 19 26.92 4.57 -3.01
C THR A 19 26.89 4.20 -4.50
N GLU A 20 27.25 2.97 -4.85
CA GLU A 20 27.27 2.44 -6.22
C GLU A 20 26.05 1.56 -6.52
N LEU A 21 25.12 1.40 -5.56
CA LEU A 21 23.92 0.59 -5.75
C LEU A 21 22.79 1.39 -6.39
N GLU A 22 22.07 0.76 -7.31
CA GLU A 22 20.82 1.28 -7.88
C GLU A 22 19.61 0.45 -7.43
N MET A 23 18.45 1.10 -7.31
CA MET A 23 17.20 0.42 -6.97
C MET A 23 16.61 -0.24 -8.21
N VAL A 24 16.71 -1.57 -8.27
CA VAL A 24 16.21 -2.38 -9.40
C VAL A 24 14.77 -2.86 -9.23
N GLY A 25 14.20 -2.76 -8.04
CA GLY A 25 12.83 -3.20 -7.74
C GLY A 25 12.55 -3.30 -6.24
N TYR A 26 11.33 -3.71 -5.93
CA TYR A 26 10.83 -3.82 -4.56
C TYR A 26 10.50 -5.27 -4.22
N ILE A 27 10.89 -5.72 -3.03
CA ILE A 27 10.44 -7.02 -2.49
C ILE A 27 9.27 -6.78 -1.56
N MET A 28 8.09 -7.24 -1.96
CA MET A 28 6.89 -7.17 -1.13
C MET A 28 6.50 -8.54 -0.60
N TYR A 29 6.03 -8.60 0.64
CA TYR A 29 5.47 -9.83 1.21
C TYR A 29 3.96 -9.83 1.06
N SER A 30 3.42 -10.91 0.47
CA SER A 30 1.98 -11.15 0.42
C SER A 30 1.58 -12.11 1.55
N PRO A 31 0.82 -11.65 2.56
CA PRO A 31 0.32 -12.53 3.62
C PRO A 31 -0.65 -13.59 3.09
N LYS A 32 -1.45 -13.24 2.08
CA LYS A 32 -2.44 -14.13 1.45
C LYS A 32 -1.76 -15.32 0.74
N LEU A 33 -0.68 -15.05 0.02
CA LEU A 33 0.08 -16.08 -0.69
C LEU A 33 1.20 -16.69 0.17
N LYS A 34 1.48 -16.09 1.34
CA LYS A 34 2.61 -16.41 2.22
C LYS A 34 3.95 -16.42 1.47
N LYS A 35 4.14 -15.49 0.54
CA LYS A 35 5.29 -15.42 -0.37
C LYS A 35 5.87 -14.01 -0.46
N ARG A 36 7.16 -13.93 -0.75
CA ARG A 36 7.84 -12.70 -1.19
C ARG A 36 7.72 -12.60 -2.71
N ILE A 37 7.40 -11.42 -3.21
CA ILE A 37 7.20 -11.11 -4.62
C ILE A 37 8.15 -9.98 -4.97
N LEU A 38 8.94 -10.15 -6.03
CA LEU A 38 9.72 -9.07 -6.61
C LEU A 38 8.83 -8.29 -7.57
N LEU A 39 8.71 -7.00 -7.34
CA LEU A 39 8.03 -6.06 -8.21
C LEU A 39 9.07 -5.20 -8.91
N THR A 40 8.90 -5.02 -10.22
CA THR A 40 9.65 -3.99 -10.95
C THR A 40 9.18 -2.61 -10.49
N ASN A 41 10.00 -1.59 -10.74
CA ASN A 41 9.64 -0.21 -10.43
C ASN A 41 8.34 0.22 -11.14
N GLU A 42 8.14 -0.20 -12.39
CA GLU A 42 6.92 0.08 -13.15
C GLU A 42 5.68 -0.54 -12.49
N MET A 43 5.74 -1.83 -12.13
CA MET A 43 4.63 -2.51 -11.46
C MET A 43 4.30 -1.88 -10.10
N TYR A 44 5.32 -1.49 -9.34
CA TYR A 44 5.11 -0.81 -8.06
C TYR A 44 4.40 0.54 -8.25
N ASN A 45 4.83 1.34 -9.22
CA ASN A 45 4.24 2.65 -9.48
C ASN A 45 2.78 2.56 -9.94
N GLU A 46 2.45 1.58 -10.79
CA GLU A 46 1.06 1.37 -11.20
C GLU A 46 0.18 0.94 -10.03
N LEU A 47 0.67 0.05 -9.16
CA LEU A 47 -0.06 -0.35 -7.94
C LEU A 47 -0.28 0.82 -6.98
N ASP A 48 0.71 1.69 -6.80
CA ASP A 48 0.60 2.88 -5.95
C ASP A 48 -0.44 3.87 -6.50
N LYS A 49 -0.48 4.04 -7.81
CA LYS A 49 -1.49 4.87 -8.49
C LYS A 49 -2.89 4.28 -8.36
N GLU A 50 -3.06 2.97 -8.56
CA GLU A 50 -4.34 2.29 -8.38
C GLU A 50 -4.89 2.47 -6.95
N GLU A 51 -4.04 2.35 -5.93
CA GLU A 51 -4.45 2.57 -4.53
C GLU A 51 -4.89 4.02 -4.29
N LEU A 52 -4.17 4.99 -4.85
CA LEU A 52 -4.52 6.40 -4.77
C LEU A 52 -5.89 6.69 -5.42
N ASP A 53 -6.14 6.14 -6.61
CA ASP A 53 -7.41 6.26 -7.33
C ASP A 53 -8.57 5.60 -6.55
N LEU A 54 -8.33 4.43 -5.95
CA LEU A 54 -9.30 3.75 -5.08
C LEU A 54 -9.66 4.59 -3.85
N HIS A 55 -8.67 5.19 -3.20
CA HIS A 55 -8.90 6.09 -2.07
C HIS A 55 -9.74 7.31 -2.47
N GLN A 56 -9.44 7.92 -3.61
CA GLN A 56 -10.18 9.06 -4.13
C GLN A 56 -11.62 8.70 -4.47
N SER A 57 -11.83 7.57 -5.15
CA SER A 57 -13.16 7.04 -5.47
C SER A 57 -13.99 6.78 -4.21
N ARG A 58 -13.41 6.15 -3.19
CA ARG A 58 -14.06 5.90 -1.91
C ARG A 58 -14.46 7.20 -1.21
N TYR A 59 -13.59 8.21 -1.23
CA TYR A 59 -13.89 9.52 -0.66
C TYR A 59 -15.08 10.18 -1.36
N GLN A 60 -15.11 10.16 -2.69
CA GLN A 60 -16.23 10.71 -3.48
C GLN A 60 -17.56 10.00 -3.18
N ALA A 61 -17.54 8.67 -3.09
CA ALA A 61 -18.74 7.90 -2.74
C ALA A 61 -19.29 8.26 -1.35
N VAL A 62 -18.41 8.45 -0.36
CA VAL A 62 -18.80 8.89 0.99
C VAL A 62 -19.39 10.30 0.95
N MET A 63 -18.80 11.22 0.18
CA MET A 63 -19.31 12.58 0.05
C MET A 63 -20.71 12.61 -0.58
N GLN A 64 -20.93 11.85 -1.66
CA GLN A 64 -22.25 11.73 -2.30
C GLN A 64 -23.28 11.13 -1.35
N ALA A 65 -22.95 10.06 -0.63
CA ALA A 65 -23.84 9.48 0.37
C ALA A 65 -24.18 10.47 1.49
N THR A 66 -23.20 11.25 1.94
CA THR A 66 -23.40 12.27 2.99
C THR A 66 -24.34 13.37 2.52
N GLU A 67 -24.23 13.80 1.26
CA GLU A 67 -25.10 14.84 0.70
C GLU A 67 -26.56 14.35 0.56
N LEU A 68 -26.76 13.11 0.09
CA LEU A 68 -28.10 12.49 0.05
C LEU A 68 -28.74 12.39 1.44
N VAL A 69 -27.96 12.06 2.47
CA VAL A 69 -28.45 12.03 3.86
C VAL A 69 -28.86 13.42 4.33
N LYS A 70 -28.10 14.47 4.00
CA LYS A 70 -28.47 15.85 4.35
C LYS A 70 -29.75 16.28 3.64
N GLU A 71 -29.90 15.97 2.36
CA GLU A 71 -31.11 16.28 1.59
C GLU A 71 -32.33 15.62 2.23
N PHE A 72 -32.24 14.32 2.54
CA PHE A 72 -33.31 13.57 3.20
C PHE A 72 -33.71 14.18 4.55
N LEU A 73 -32.73 14.49 5.41
CA LEU A 73 -32.98 15.12 6.72
C LEU A 73 -33.54 16.55 6.61
N SER A 74 -33.21 17.27 5.53
CA SER A 74 -33.74 18.61 5.26
C SER A 74 -35.19 18.56 4.78
N GLU A 75 -35.58 17.52 4.04
CA GLU A 75 -36.96 17.29 3.60
C GLU A 75 -37.88 16.84 4.75
N GLU A 76 -37.38 16.10 5.74
CA GLU A 76 -38.16 15.68 6.92
C GLU A 76 -38.43 16.81 7.94
N GLY A 77 -37.68 17.93 7.88
CA GLY A 77 -37.82 19.07 8.79
C GLY A 77 -38.93 20.08 8.44
N VAL A 78 -39.71 19.85 7.37
CA VAL A 78 -40.72 20.80 6.84
C VAL A 78 -42.16 20.27 7.00
N LYS A 79 -42.43 19.37 7.93
CA LYS A 79 -43.80 18.94 8.29
C LYS A 79 -44.20 19.31 9.71
#